data_AF-A0A941SX87-F1
#
_entry.id   AF-A0A941SX87-F1
#
_cell.length_a   1.000
_cell.length_b   1.000
_cell.length_c   1.000
_cell.angle_alpha   90.00
_cell.angle_beta   90.00
_cell.angle_gamma   90.00
#
_symmetry.space_group_name_H-M   'P 1'
#
loop_
_entity.id
_entity.type
_entity.pdbx_description
1 polymer ?
#
loop_
_entity_poly.entity_id
_entity_poly.type
_entity_poly.pdbx_seq_one_letter_code
_entity_poly.pdbx_strand_id
1 'polypeptide(L)'
;MKLMMACNDLSLANQALEDWKRTTERERRDRKVGAGMYFVRLELSHLYEALDIIKEVEATPTLRALVDQCDLRTRESYAEILAYTYGKAKYERFQQLVGGMRSSLTFHYETNGRMIRWAIADRAQRNDGKVSTITRGDTAQRWRFAVADDVVDSIVVRQFWKIPRDADLREEADKIADEVHAVLVRFADFCGEFIWKFCAE
;
A
#
# COMPACT_ATOMS: atom_id res chain seq x y z
N MET A 1 10.37 17.24 9.22
CA MET A 1 10.68 15.93 9.83
C MET A 1 9.66 14.85 9.48
N LYS A 2 8.40 14.89 9.96
CA LYS A 2 7.39 13.83 9.64
C LYS A 2 7.26 13.56 8.13
N LEU A 3 7.24 14.61 7.31
CA LEU A 3 7.18 14.51 5.85
C LEU A 3 8.39 13.77 5.26
N MET A 4 9.59 14.04 5.77
CA MET A 4 10.83 13.34 5.35
C MET A 4 10.79 11.86 5.74
N MET A 5 10.30 11.55 6.94
CA MET A 5 10.15 10.16 7.40
C MET A 5 9.17 9.38 6.50
N ALA A 6 7.99 9.96 6.23
CA ALA A 6 7.01 9.35 5.33
C ALA A 6 7.57 9.16 3.91
N CYS A 7 8.33 10.13 3.40
CA CYS A 7 8.99 10.05 2.10
C CYS A 7 10.00 8.89 2.05
N ASN A 8 10.82 8.73 3.10
CA ASN A 8 11.78 7.62 3.21
C ASN A 8 11.08 6.26 3.27
N ASP A 9 10.05 6.12 4.10
CA ASP A 9 9.31 4.86 4.27
C ASP A 9 8.64 4.43 2.94
N LEU A 10 7.96 5.37 2.27
CA LEU A 10 7.30 5.12 0.99
C LEU A 10 8.31 4.80 -0.12
N SER A 11 9.43 5.52 -0.17
CA SER A 11 10.49 5.26 -1.15
C SER A 11 11.09 3.87 -0.98
N LEU A 12 11.33 3.45 0.26
CA LEU A 12 11.86 2.12 0.56
C LEU A 12 10.86 1.01 0.23
N ALA A 13 9.57 1.20 0.55
CA ALA A 13 8.52 0.25 0.20
C ALA A 13 8.39 0.09 -1.33
N ASN A 14 8.42 1.19 -2.08
CA ASN A 14 8.35 1.19 -3.54
C ASN A 14 9.58 0.56 -4.20
N GLN A 15 10.78 0.86 -3.70
CA GLN A 15 11.99 0.20 -4.15
C GLN A 15 11.94 -1.31 -3.92
N ALA A 16 11.53 -1.74 -2.72
CA ALA A 16 11.40 -3.17 -2.42
C ALA A 16 10.35 -3.86 -3.31
N LEU A 17 9.22 -3.21 -3.58
CA LEU A 17 8.22 -3.70 -4.52
C LEU A 17 8.82 -3.90 -5.92
N GLU A 18 9.58 -2.93 -6.42
CA GLU A 18 10.25 -3.01 -7.72
C GLU A 18 11.27 -4.15 -7.77
N ASP A 19 12.09 -4.31 -6.73
CA ASP A 19 13.06 -5.40 -6.60
C ASP A 19 12.37 -6.77 -6.65
N TRP A 20 11.26 -6.94 -5.92
CA TRP A 20 10.46 -8.16 -5.97
C TRP A 20 9.79 -8.38 -7.33
N LYS A 21 9.31 -7.33 -7.99
CA LYS A 21 8.75 -7.42 -9.36
C LYS A 21 9.82 -7.83 -10.37
N ARG A 22 11.08 -7.41 -10.19
CA ARG A 22 12.19 -7.69 -11.13
C ARG A 22 12.97 -8.97 -10.79
N THR A 23 12.83 -9.51 -9.59
CA THR A 23 13.62 -10.68 -9.19
C THR A 23 13.44 -11.86 -10.17
N THR A 24 14.58 -12.44 -10.55
CA THR A 24 14.73 -13.68 -11.31
C THR A 24 15.30 -14.81 -10.45
N GLU A 25 15.60 -14.54 -9.17
CA GLU A 25 16.15 -15.51 -8.24
C GLU A 25 15.18 -16.67 -8.03
N ARG A 26 15.65 -17.89 -8.28
CA ARG A 26 14.84 -19.11 -8.17
C ARG A 26 14.19 -19.26 -6.79
N GLU A 27 14.91 -18.90 -5.73
CA GLU A 27 14.46 -19.00 -4.32
C GLU A 27 13.42 -17.94 -3.91
N ARG A 28 13.25 -16.90 -4.74
CA ARG A 28 12.28 -15.82 -4.51
C ARG A 28 11.05 -15.96 -5.38
N ARG A 29 11.13 -16.71 -6.48
CA ARG A 29 10.06 -16.84 -7.48
C ARG A 29 8.71 -17.20 -6.87
N ASP A 30 8.68 -18.16 -5.95
CA ASP A 30 7.43 -18.63 -5.35
C ASP A 30 6.80 -17.60 -4.41
N ARG A 31 7.60 -16.68 -3.85
CA ARG A 31 7.15 -15.60 -2.95
C ARG A 31 6.81 -14.31 -3.67
N LYS A 32 7.14 -14.21 -4.96
CA LYS A 32 7.04 -12.97 -5.74
C LYS A 32 5.68 -12.30 -5.67
N VAL A 33 4.61 -13.09 -5.81
CA VAL A 33 3.23 -12.59 -5.76
C VAL A 33 2.87 -12.08 -4.37
N GLY A 34 3.08 -12.90 -3.33
CA GLY A 34 2.78 -12.52 -1.94
C GLY A 34 3.61 -11.33 -1.45
N ALA A 35 4.88 -11.25 -1.87
CA ALA A 35 5.74 -10.09 -1.59
C ALA A 35 5.23 -8.83 -2.31
N GLY A 36 4.83 -8.94 -3.58
CA GLY A 36 4.20 -7.83 -4.30
C GLY A 36 2.95 -7.31 -3.57
N MET A 37 2.06 -8.21 -3.18
CA MET A 37 0.87 -7.86 -2.40
C MET A 37 1.22 -7.25 -1.05
N TYR A 38 2.24 -7.77 -0.36
CA TYR A 38 2.69 -7.20 0.91
C TYR A 38 3.16 -5.75 0.76
N PHE A 39 4.01 -5.45 -0.22
CA PHE A 39 4.54 -4.09 -0.38
C PHE A 39 3.48 -3.10 -0.88
N VAL A 40 2.56 -3.49 -1.76
CA VAL A 40 1.42 -2.61 -2.13
C VAL A 40 0.58 -2.23 -0.90
N ARG A 41 0.34 -3.18 0.01
CA ARG A 41 -0.38 -2.91 1.26
C ARG A 41 0.38 -1.99 2.20
N LEU A 42 1.70 -2.17 2.24
CA LEU A 42 2.60 -1.36 3.05
C LEU A 42 2.64 0.09 2.53
N GLU A 43 2.76 0.28 1.21
CA GLU A 43 2.68 1.59 0.55
C GLU A 43 1.37 2.30 0.86
N LEU A 44 0.24 1.63 0.64
CA LEU A 44 -1.08 2.16 0.97
C LEU A 44 -1.16 2.59 2.44
N SER A 45 -0.65 1.77 3.33
CA SER A 45 -0.70 2.01 4.78
C SER A 45 0.18 3.18 5.23
N HIS A 46 1.39 3.33 4.66
CA HIS A 46 2.23 4.51 4.92
C HIS A 46 1.65 5.76 4.30
N LEU A 47 1.08 5.66 3.09
CA LEU A 47 0.43 6.79 2.43
C LEU A 47 -0.75 7.29 3.26
N TYR A 48 -1.53 6.40 3.87
CA TYR A 48 -2.61 6.78 4.80
C TYR A 48 -2.10 7.63 5.96
N GLU A 49 -0.99 7.24 6.60
CA GLU A 49 -0.38 8.04 7.67
C GLU A 49 0.16 9.36 7.14
N ALA A 50 0.71 9.36 5.92
CA ALA A 50 1.26 10.54 5.29
C ALA A 50 0.18 11.60 4.99
N LEU A 51 -1.06 11.19 4.70
CA LEU A 51 -2.18 12.12 4.47
C LEU A 51 -2.54 12.94 5.71
N ASP A 52 -2.29 12.44 6.92
CA ASP A 52 -2.48 13.25 8.14
C ASP A 52 -1.43 14.37 8.25
N ILE A 53 -0.23 14.16 7.72
CA ILE A 53 0.80 15.20 7.61
C ILE A 53 0.34 16.26 6.60
N ILE A 54 -0.24 15.86 5.47
CA ILE A 54 -0.76 16.79 4.46
C ILE A 54 -1.91 17.63 5.02
N LYS A 55 -2.79 17.03 5.84
CA LYS A 55 -3.83 17.77 6.57
C LYS A 55 -3.24 18.79 7.53
N GLU A 56 -2.17 18.43 8.24
CA GLU A 56 -1.46 19.35 9.14
C GLU A 56 -0.86 20.54 8.37
N VAL A 57 -0.28 20.29 7.19
CA VAL A 57 0.21 21.34 6.28
C VAL A 57 -0.92 22.27 5.83
N GLU A 58 -2.06 21.72 5.41
CA GLU A 58 -3.23 22.50 4.95
C GLU A 58 -3.81 23.36 6.08
N ALA A 59 -3.89 22.81 7.29
CA ALA A 59 -4.46 23.48 8.46
C ALA A 59 -3.53 24.54 9.07
N THR A 60 -2.25 24.58 8.67
CA THR A 60 -1.25 25.48 9.26
C THR A 60 -0.92 26.61 8.28
N PRO A 61 -1.37 27.86 8.54
CA PRO A 61 -1.23 28.96 7.58
C PRO A 61 0.22 29.22 7.14
N THR A 62 1.18 29.10 8.04
CA THR A 62 2.60 29.29 7.73
C THR A 62 3.14 28.21 6.80
N LEU A 63 2.77 26.94 7.00
CA LEU A 63 3.17 25.85 6.11
C LEU A 63 2.46 25.96 4.75
N ARG A 64 1.18 26.32 4.73
CA ARG A 64 0.42 26.55 3.49
C ARG A 64 1.04 27.65 2.64
N ALA A 65 1.50 28.74 3.27
CA ALA A 65 2.19 29.83 2.60
C ALA A 65 3.55 29.41 1.99
N LEU A 66 4.23 28.41 2.57
CA LEU A 66 5.44 27.82 1.96
C LEU A 66 5.08 27.01 0.70
N VAL A 67 3.97 26.26 0.74
CA VAL A 67 3.49 25.54 -0.45
C VAL A 67 3.18 26.50 -1.59
N ASP A 68 2.59 27.66 -1.32
CA ASP A 68 2.27 28.66 -2.34
C ASP A 68 3.51 29.25 -3.02
N GLN A 69 4.67 29.17 -2.38
CA GLN A 69 5.95 29.60 -2.93
C GLN A 69 6.62 28.51 -3.77
N CYS A 70 6.13 27.27 -3.77
CA CYS A 70 6.65 26.20 -4.64
C CYS A 70 6.31 26.46 -6.12
N ASP A 71 7.00 25.74 -7.01
CA ASP A 71 6.68 25.80 -8.44
C ASP A 71 5.28 25.24 -8.74
N LEU A 72 4.83 25.41 -9.99
CA LEU A 72 3.50 24.97 -10.41
C LEU A 72 3.30 23.46 -10.21
N ARG A 73 4.27 22.64 -10.61
CA ARG A 73 4.18 21.17 -10.55
C ARG A 73 4.06 20.66 -9.12
N THR A 74 4.82 21.25 -8.20
CA THR A 74 4.82 20.92 -6.78
C THR A 74 3.47 21.27 -6.15
N ARG A 75 2.91 22.43 -6.50
CA ARG A 75 1.57 22.84 -6.03
C ARG A 75 0.45 21.97 -6.59
N GLU A 76 0.55 21.57 -7.86
CA GLU A 76 -0.38 20.61 -8.46
C GLU A 76 -0.32 19.25 -7.78
N SER A 77 0.90 18.76 -7.49
CA SER A 77 1.09 17.50 -6.78
C SER A 77 0.54 17.58 -5.36
N TYR A 78 0.77 18.69 -4.64
CA TYR A 78 0.14 18.95 -3.35
C TYR A 78 -1.39 18.93 -3.41
N ALA A 79 -1.99 19.64 -4.36
CA ALA A 79 -3.45 19.71 -4.52
C ALA A 79 -4.05 18.33 -4.81
N GLU A 80 -3.37 17.54 -5.63
CA GLU A 80 -3.77 16.17 -5.96
C GLU A 80 -3.74 15.26 -4.73
N ILE A 81 -2.67 15.29 -3.93
CA ILE A 81 -2.60 14.52 -2.68
C ILE A 81 -3.66 15.01 -1.67
N LEU A 82 -3.83 16.32 -1.56
CA LEU A 82 -4.82 16.92 -0.66
C LEU A 82 -6.22 16.41 -0.95
N ALA A 83 -6.57 16.14 -2.22
CA ALA A 83 -7.85 15.58 -2.61
C ALA A 83 -8.15 14.19 -1.98
N TYR A 84 -7.12 13.47 -1.54
CA TYR A 84 -7.25 12.18 -0.84
C TYR A 84 -7.42 12.31 0.67
N THR A 85 -7.28 13.50 1.26
CA THR A 85 -7.40 13.70 2.71
C THR A 85 -8.86 13.71 3.20
N TYR A 86 -9.10 13.44 4.50
CA TYR A 86 -10.44 13.33 5.08
C TYR A 86 -11.37 14.49 4.68
N GLY A 87 -12.57 14.13 4.18
CA GLY A 87 -13.58 15.10 3.75
C GLY A 87 -13.36 15.70 2.36
N LYS A 88 -12.35 15.23 1.60
CA LYS A 88 -12.07 15.66 0.22
C LYS A 88 -12.55 14.63 -0.80
N ALA A 89 -12.59 15.04 -2.07
CA ALA A 89 -13.28 14.33 -3.14
C ALA A 89 -12.83 12.88 -3.38
N LYS A 90 -11.57 12.54 -3.10
CA LYS A 90 -11.00 11.21 -3.34
C LYS A 90 -10.82 10.38 -2.05
N TYR A 91 -11.21 10.93 -0.89
CA TYR A 91 -11.01 10.26 0.40
C TYR A 91 -11.77 8.94 0.52
N GLU A 92 -13.04 8.89 0.09
CA GLU A 92 -13.84 7.66 0.23
C GLU A 92 -13.26 6.50 -0.57
N ARG A 93 -12.83 6.77 -1.82
CA ARG A 93 -12.15 5.77 -2.65
C ARG A 93 -10.87 5.28 -1.98
N PHE A 94 -10.07 6.19 -1.44
CA PHE A 94 -8.85 5.82 -0.73
C PHE A 94 -9.15 4.99 0.53
N GLN A 95 -10.16 5.38 1.32
CA GLN A 95 -10.65 4.64 2.49
C GLN A 95 -11.05 3.21 2.13
N GLN A 96 -11.70 2.99 0.98
CA GLN A 96 -12.03 1.64 0.50
C GLN A 96 -10.78 0.81 0.21
N LEU A 97 -9.72 1.43 -0.32
CA LEU A 97 -8.48 0.75 -0.66
C LEU A 97 -7.64 0.37 0.56
N VAL A 98 -7.57 1.24 1.58
CA VAL A 98 -6.62 1.06 2.71
C VAL A 98 -7.25 0.90 4.08
N GLY A 99 -8.44 1.46 4.32
CA GLY A 99 -8.95 1.75 5.67
C GLY A 99 -8.95 0.54 6.60
N GLY A 100 -9.73 -0.49 6.29
CA GLY A 100 -9.78 -1.72 7.09
C GLY A 100 -8.54 -2.60 6.95
N MET A 101 -7.84 -2.50 5.82
CA MET A 101 -6.69 -3.33 5.47
C MET A 101 -5.45 -2.99 6.32
N ARG A 102 -5.20 -1.70 6.54
CA ARG A 102 -4.09 -1.22 7.37
C ARG A 102 -4.15 -1.82 8.78
N SER A 103 -5.31 -1.67 9.43
CA SER A 103 -5.49 -2.04 10.83
C SER A 103 -5.74 -3.54 11.06
N SER A 104 -6.05 -4.31 10.02
CA SER A 104 -6.40 -5.73 10.17
C SER A 104 -5.38 -6.69 9.60
N LEU A 105 -4.54 -6.26 8.65
CA LEU A 105 -3.61 -7.15 7.93
C LEU A 105 -2.22 -6.57 7.65
N THR A 106 -2.00 -5.26 7.80
CA THR A 106 -0.71 -4.64 7.45
C THR A 106 0.12 -4.34 8.69
N PHE A 107 -0.41 -3.58 9.65
CA PHE A 107 0.31 -3.27 10.90
C PHE A 107 -0.14 -4.12 12.09
N HIS A 108 -1.32 -4.72 12.00
CA HIS A 108 -1.85 -5.63 13.00
C HIS A 108 -2.50 -6.84 12.34
N TYR A 109 -2.77 -7.87 13.13
CA TYR A 109 -3.62 -8.98 12.75
C TYR A 109 -5.04 -8.77 13.29
N GLU A 110 -6.03 -9.20 12.52
CA GLU A 110 -7.43 -9.11 12.90
C GLU A 110 -7.72 -9.77 14.26
N THR A 111 -8.12 -8.96 15.25
CA THR A 111 -8.28 -9.40 16.64
C THR A 111 -9.38 -10.43 16.84
N ASN A 112 -10.50 -10.32 16.11
CA ASN A 112 -11.65 -11.21 16.29
C ASN A 112 -11.64 -12.44 15.35
N GLY A 113 -10.68 -12.50 14.41
CA GLY A 113 -10.50 -13.56 13.42
C GLY A 113 -11.68 -13.80 12.47
N ARG A 114 -12.62 -12.86 12.31
CA ARG A 114 -13.81 -13.02 11.46
C ARG A 114 -13.43 -13.16 9.99
N MET A 115 -12.62 -12.26 9.44
CA MET A 115 -12.13 -12.29 8.07
C MET A 115 -11.21 -13.48 7.84
N ILE A 116 -10.39 -13.85 8.84
CA ILE A 116 -9.56 -15.06 8.75
C ILE A 116 -10.44 -16.31 8.63
N ARG A 117 -11.45 -16.47 9.50
CA ARG A 117 -12.40 -17.60 9.41
C ARG A 117 -13.16 -17.61 8.09
N TRP A 118 -13.60 -16.44 7.62
CA TRP A 118 -14.25 -16.31 6.31
C TRP A 118 -13.33 -16.77 5.18
N ALA A 119 -12.06 -16.33 5.16
CA ALA A 119 -11.11 -16.67 4.11
C ALA A 119 -10.71 -18.16 4.13
N ILE A 120 -10.63 -18.78 5.31
CA ILE A 120 -10.43 -20.23 5.44
C ILE A 120 -11.63 -20.99 4.86
N ALA A 121 -12.86 -20.58 5.19
CA ALA A 121 -14.07 -21.20 4.67
C ALA A 121 -14.19 -21.02 3.15
N ASP A 122 -13.90 -19.83 2.64
CA ASP A 122 -13.84 -19.51 1.21
C ASP A 122 -12.80 -20.39 0.50
N ARG A 123 -11.59 -20.51 1.03
CA ARG A 123 -10.53 -21.39 0.51
C ARG A 123 -11.00 -22.85 0.44
N ALA A 124 -11.66 -23.36 1.47
CA ALA A 124 -12.13 -24.75 1.51
C ALA A 124 -13.13 -25.10 0.39
N GLN A 125 -13.84 -24.11 -0.15
CA GLN A 125 -14.79 -24.29 -1.25
C GLN A 125 -14.11 -24.33 -2.63
N ARG A 126 -12.85 -23.89 -2.75
CA ARG A 126 -12.15 -23.83 -4.03
C ARG A 126 -11.33 -25.09 -4.31
N ASN A 127 -11.25 -25.47 -5.58
CA ASN A 127 -10.44 -26.63 -5.99
C ASN A 127 -8.94 -26.39 -5.83
N ASP A 128 -8.46 -25.18 -6.12
CA ASP A 128 -7.08 -24.74 -5.90
C ASP A 128 -6.71 -24.56 -4.42
N GLY A 129 -7.72 -24.34 -3.55
CA GLY A 129 -7.56 -24.20 -2.11
C GLY A 129 -7.26 -25.50 -1.35
N LYS A 130 -7.47 -26.67 -1.98
CA LYS A 130 -7.32 -27.99 -1.32
C LYS A 130 -5.86 -28.39 -1.08
N VAL A 131 -4.93 -27.85 -1.85
CA VAL A 131 -3.50 -28.16 -1.73
C VAL A 131 -2.75 -26.91 -1.30
N SER A 132 -1.84 -27.04 -0.34
CA SER A 132 -0.97 -25.96 0.10
C SER A 132 0.45 -26.47 0.33
N THR A 133 1.40 -25.56 0.31
CA THR A 133 2.82 -25.86 0.53
C THR A 133 3.35 -25.09 1.73
N ILE A 134 4.27 -25.74 2.45
CA ILE A 134 5.09 -25.13 3.48
C ILE A 134 6.53 -25.25 3.02
N THR A 135 7.23 -24.12 2.93
CA THR A 135 8.66 -24.08 2.62
C THR A 135 9.43 -23.86 3.91
N ARG A 136 10.38 -24.74 4.19
CA ARG A 136 11.34 -24.59 5.28
C ARG A 136 12.74 -24.49 4.68
N GLY A 137 13.38 -23.35 4.87
CA GLY A 137 14.78 -23.17 4.48
C GLY A 137 15.76 -23.40 5.62
N ASP A 138 17.03 -23.40 5.26
CA ASP A 138 18.20 -23.38 6.17
C ASP A 138 18.31 -22.09 7.00
N THR A 139 17.63 -21.03 6.57
CA THR A 139 17.60 -19.72 7.21
C THR A 139 16.16 -19.21 7.35
N ALA A 140 15.91 -18.36 8.35
CA ALA A 140 14.55 -17.92 8.70
C ALA A 140 13.85 -17.20 7.54
N GLN A 141 14.58 -16.39 6.76
CA GLN A 141 14.07 -15.68 5.60
C GLN A 141 13.62 -16.60 4.45
N ARG A 142 13.90 -17.90 4.51
CA ARG A 142 13.48 -18.89 3.50
C ARG A 142 12.25 -19.70 3.96
N TRP A 143 11.65 -19.34 5.09
CA TRP A 143 10.43 -19.97 5.58
C TRP A 143 9.21 -19.33 4.91
N ARG A 144 8.20 -20.15 4.57
CA ARG A 144 6.97 -19.68 3.93
C ARG A 144 5.81 -20.62 4.20
N PHE A 145 4.64 -20.04 4.43
CA PHE A 145 3.37 -20.76 4.58
C PHE A 145 2.40 -20.31 3.48
N ALA A 146 2.29 -21.06 2.39
CA ALA A 146 1.47 -20.63 1.23
C ALA A 146 -0.01 -20.48 1.58
N VAL A 147 -0.51 -21.23 2.58
CA VAL A 147 -1.88 -21.08 3.09
C VAL A 147 -2.11 -19.70 3.71
N ALA A 148 -1.11 -19.12 4.38
CA ALA A 148 -1.24 -17.81 5.00
C ALA A 148 -1.27 -16.71 3.93
N ASP A 149 -0.42 -16.81 2.91
CA ASP A 149 -0.44 -15.90 1.75
C ASP A 149 -1.84 -15.89 1.10
N ASP A 150 -2.38 -17.07 0.79
CA ASP A 150 -3.69 -17.19 0.15
C ASP A 150 -4.85 -16.68 1.02
N VAL A 151 -4.81 -16.91 2.34
CA VAL A 151 -5.81 -16.35 3.27
C VAL A 151 -5.76 -14.83 3.24
N VAL A 152 -4.56 -14.24 3.33
CA VAL A 152 -4.38 -12.79 3.29
C VAL A 152 -4.84 -12.22 1.95
N ASP A 153 -4.42 -12.81 0.84
CA ASP A 153 -4.80 -12.39 -0.51
C ASP A 153 -6.32 -12.44 -0.71
N SER A 154 -6.99 -13.50 -0.25
CA SER A 154 -8.46 -13.59 -0.30
C SER A 154 -9.13 -12.45 0.47
N ILE A 155 -8.65 -12.10 1.66
CA ILE A 155 -9.22 -10.99 2.43
C ILE A 155 -8.98 -9.67 1.68
N VAL A 156 -7.77 -9.42 1.21
CA VAL A 156 -7.41 -8.17 0.52
C VAL A 156 -8.23 -7.99 -0.74
N VAL A 157 -8.20 -8.97 -1.64
CA VAL A 157 -8.84 -8.93 -2.95
C VAL A 157 -10.37 -8.89 -2.81
N ARG A 158 -10.95 -9.71 -1.93
CA ARG A 158 -12.41 -9.92 -1.90
C ARG A 158 -13.12 -9.08 -0.86
N GLN A 159 -12.49 -8.81 0.29
CA GLN A 159 -13.11 -8.04 1.38
C GLN A 159 -12.78 -6.56 1.32
N PHE A 160 -11.56 -6.17 0.95
CA PHE A 160 -11.19 -4.76 0.85
C PHE A 160 -11.37 -4.22 -0.56
N TRP A 161 -10.69 -4.81 -1.55
CA TRP A 161 -10.73 -4.33 -2.93
C TRP A 161 -11.99 -4.71 -3.68
N LYS A 162 -12.79 -5.63 -3.13
CA LYS A 162 -14.07 -6.09 -3.69
C LYS A 162 -13.97 -6.57 -5.14
N ILE A 163 -12.82 -7.10 -5.56
CA ILE A 163 -12.64 -7.64 -6.91
C ILE A 163 -13.58 -8.86 -7.04
N PRO A 164 -14.45 -8.92 -8.06
CA PRO A 164 -15.35 -10.06 -8.30
C PRO A 164 -14.60 -11.35 -8.70
N ARG A 165 -15.16 -12.53 -8.40
CA ARG A 165 -14.50 -13.83 -8.67
C ARG A 165 -14.41 -14.17 -10.15
N ASP A 166 -15.33 -13.64 -10.93
CA ASP A 166 -15.45 -13.75 -12.38
C ASP A 166 -14.60 -12.71 -13.13
N ALA A 167 -14.06 -11.70 -12.44
CA ALA A 167 -13.13 -10.74 -13.02
C ALA A 167 -11.72 -11.32 -13.18
N ASP A 168 -10.95 -10.77 -14.13
CA ASP A 168 -9.52 -11.02 -14.22
C ASP A 168 -8.83 -10.41 -12.98
N LEU A 169 -8.48 -11.28 -12.04
CA LEU A 169 -7.84 -10.89 -10.79
C LEU A 169 -6.57 -10.08 -11.01
N ARG A 170 -5.77 -10.45 -12.02
CA ARG A 170 -4.48 -9.82 -12.24
C ARG A 170 -4.67 -8.42 -12.78
N GLU A 171 -5.52 -8.27 -13.79
CA GLU A 171 -5.82 -6.96 -14.37
C GLU A 171 -6.40 -6.01 -13.31
N GLU A 172 -7.37 -6.47 -12.51
CA GLU A 172 -8.00 -5.64 -11.48
C GLU A 172 -7.04 -5.28 -10.34
N ALA A 173 -6.18 -6.20 -9.91
CA ALA A 173 -5.16 -5.92 -8.91
C ALA A 173 -4.08 -4.95 -9.44
N ASP A 174 -3.68 -5.08 -10.71
CA ASP A 174 -2.73 -4.17 -11.36
C ASP A 174 -3.31 -2.75 -11.47
N LYS A 175 -4.60 -2.58 -11.81
CA LYS A 175 -5.29 -1.27 -11.79
C LYS A 175 -5.22 -0.59 -10.42
N ILE A 176 -5.42 -1.36 -9.34
CA ILE A 176 -5.32 -0.83 -7.98
C ILE A 176 -3.88 -0.46 -7.65
N ALA A 177 -2.90 -1.31 -8.01
CA ALA A 177 -1.49 -1.00 -7.79
C ALA A 177 -1.06 0.27 -8.55
N ASP A 178 -1.53 0.46 -9.78
CA ASP A 178 -1.26 1.66 -10.58
C ASP A 178 -1.92 2.91 -9.99
N GLU A 179 -3.16 2.79 -9.49
CA GLU A 179 -3.85 3.88 -8.77
C GLU A 179 -3.03 4.30 -7.54
N VAL A 180 -2.56 3.34 -6.74
CA VAL A 180 -1.74 3.60 -5.55
C VAL A 180 -0.41 4.23 -5.92
N HIS A 181 0.26 3.69 -6.94
CA HIS A 181 1.53 4.20 -7.41
C HIS A 181 1.41 5.64 -7.90
N ALA A 182 0.32 5.99 -8.60
CA ALA A 182 0.07 7.36 -9.03
C ALA A 182 -0.01 8.34 -7.85
N VAL A 183 -0.68 7.96 -6.75
CA VAL A 183 -0.74 8.81 -5.54
C VAL A 183 0.63 8.91 -4.86
N LEU A 184 1.37 7.80 -4.79
CA LEU A 184 2.72 7.76 -4.24
C LEU A 184 3.66 8.70 -5.00
N VAL A 185 3.64 8.67 -6.33
CA VAL A 185 4.46 9.55 -7.18
C VAL A 185 4.14 11.01 -6.90
N ARG A 186 2.86 11.37 -6.78
CA ARG A 186 2.46 12.75 -6.42
C ARG A 186 2.97 13.13 -5.04
N PHE A 187 2.85 12.24 -4.08
CA PHE A 187 3.39 12.43 -2.73
C PHE A 187 4.91 12.66 -2.74
N ALA A 188 5.66 11.81 -3.44
CA ALA A 188 7.10 11.93 -3.56
C ALA A 188 7.53 13.23 -4.26
N ASP A 189 6.88 13.57 -5.39
CA ASP A 189 7.12 14.81 -6.14
C ASP A 189 6.91 16.04 -5.24
N PHE A 190 5.80 16.09 -4.49
CA PHE A 190 5.56 17.18 -3.54
C PHE A 190 6.59 17.22 -2.42
N CYS A 191 6.82 16.08 -1.76
CA CYS A 191 7.68 16.02 -0.59
C CYS A 191 9.12 16.37 -0.94
N GLY A 192 9.66 15.78 -2.02
CA GLY A 192 11.04 16.00 -2.45
C GLY A 192 11.33 17.47 -2.69
N GLU A 193 10.53 18.13 -3.52
CA GLU A 193 10.71 19.55 -3.86
C GLU A 193 10.46 20.48 -2.67
N PHE A 194 9.40 20.23 -1.89
CA PHE A 194 9.09 21.04 -0.71
C PHE A 194 10.20 20.94 0.35
N ILE A 195 10.69 19.73 0.63
CA ILE A 195 11.78 19.48 1.58
C ILE A 195 13.07 20.11 1.06
N TRP A 196 13.42 19.90 -0.20
CA TRP A 196 14.63 20.46 -0.80
C TRP A 196 14.62 21.99 -0.67
N LYS A 197 13.54 22.64 -1.08
CA LYS A 197 13.45 24.10 -1.11
C LYS A 197 13.56 24.77 0.27
N PHE A 198 13.01 24.15 1.31
CA PHE A 198 12.86 24.80 2.62
C PHE A 198 13.63 24.13 3.76
N CYS A 199 14.31 23.01 3.49
CA CYS A 199 15.06 22.27 4.50
C CYS A 199 16.44 21.78 4.02
N ALA A 200 16.74 21.79 2.72
CA ALA A 200 18.11 21.57 2.25
C ALA A 200 18.85 22.92 2.30
N GLU A 201 19.95 22.95 3.04
CA GLU A 201 20.89 24.07 3.08
C GLU A 201 21.70 24.16 1.79
#